data_AF-A0A9X2XWD2-F1
#
_entry.id   AF-A0A9X2XWD2-F1
#
_cell.length_a   1.000
_cell.length_b   1.000
_cell.length_c   1.000
_cell.angle_alpha   90.00
_cell.angle_beta   90.00
_cell.angle_gamma   90.00
#
_symmetry.space_group_name_H-M   'P 1'
#
loop_
_entity.id
_entity.type
_entity.pdbx_description
1 polymer ?
#
loop_
_entity_poly.entity_id
_entity_poly.type
_entity_poly.pdbx_seq_one_letter_code
_entity_poly.pdbx_strand_id
1 'polypeptide(L)'
;MNWNVEWFGSTQNGPEDDNLQETNVKTVMQNVNADVYALSEIVNITRLQNIVNAMPGYALVVSNFYSLAPNTSDPDYANGQKLAFVYRTSGVNKIRTYSGVVVKESLSHSP
;
A
#
# COMPACT_ATOMS: atom_id res chain seq x y z
N MET A 1 12.66 2.98 2.88
CA MET A 1 12.08 4.09 2.09
C MET A 1 10.63 4.28 2.51
N ASN A 2 10.20 5.52 2.74
CA ASN A 2 8.78 5.87 2.87
C ASN A 2 8.36 6.65 1.61
N TRP A 3 7.25 6.27 0.98
CA TRP A 3 6.82 6.89 -0.27
C TRP A 3 5.30 6.88 -0.44
N ASN A 4 4.73 8.05 -0.71
CA ASN A 4 3.40 8.19 -1.27
C ASN A 4 3.49 8.01 -2.80
N VAL A 5 2.88 6.96 -3.33
CA VAL A 5 2.99 6.55 -4.74
C VAL A 5 2.00 7.28 -5.66
N GLU A 6 1.18 8.18 -5.08
CA GLU A 6 0.14 8.99 -5.73
C GLU A 6 -0.92 8.11 -6.41
N TRP A 7 -1.94 7.71 -5.64
CA TRP A 7 -3.10 6.94 -6.12
C TRP A 7 -2.76 5.75 -7.04
N PHE A 8 -1.82 4.90 -6.63
CA PHE A 8 -1.25 3.85 -7.48
C PHE A 8 -2.30 2.88 -8.05
N GLY A 9 -2.45 2.91 -9.38
CA GLY A 9 -3.39 2.08 -10.14
C GLY A 9 -4.86 2.46 -10.00
N SER A 10 -5.14 3.71 -9.62
CA SER A 10 -6.49 4.27 -9.51
C SER A 10 -7.02 4.71 -10.86
N THR A 11 -8.24 4.31 -11.21
CA THR A 11 -8.91 4.79 -12.44
C THR A 11 -9.56 6.16 -12.29
N GLN A 12 -9.55 6.75 -11.09
CA GLN A 12 -10.26 7.99 -10.78
C GLN A 12 -9.35 9.14 -10.34
N ASN A 13 -8.13 8.85 -9.89
CA ASN A 13 -7.21 9.81 -9.27
C ASN A 13 -5.77 9.46 -9.66
N GLY A 14 -4.84 10.41 -9.55
CA GLY A 14 -3.42 10.17 -9.84
C GLY A 14 -3.07 10.24 -11.34
N PRO A 15 -1.93 9.65 -11.74
CA PRO A 15 -1.49 9.63 -13.13
C PRO A 15 -2.48 8.90 -14.05
N GLU A 16 -2.65 9.40 -15.28
CA GLU A 16 -3.62 8.84 -16.23
C GLU A 16 -3.21 7.47 -16.80
N ASP A 17 -1.90 7.21 -16.93
CA ASP A 17 -1.38 5.94 -17.46
C ASP A 17 -0.85 5.04 -16.34
N ASP A 18 -1.73 4.16 -15.85
CA ASP A 18 -1.40 3.15 -14.84
C ASP A 18 -0.26 2.20 -15.25
N ASN A 19 -0.12 1.89 -16.54
CA ASN A 19 0.90 0.95 -17.00
C ASN A 19 2.29 1.60 -16.98
N LEU A 20 2.34 2.88 -17.37
CA LEU A 20 3.53 3.70 -17.21
C LEU A 20 3.86 3.91 -15.72
N GLN A 21 2.84 4.16 -14.88
CA GLN A 21 3.03 4.28 -13.44
C GLN A 21 3.64 3.00 -12.85
N GLU A 22 3.07 1.83 -13.15
CA GLU A 22 3.59 0.52 -12.69
C GLU A 22 5.05 0.30 -13.12
N THR A 23 5.37 0.64 -14.37
CA THR A 23 6.74 0.54 -14.90
C THR A 23 7.70 1.45 -14.13
N ASN A 24 7.34 2.71 -13.94
CA ASN A 24 8.18 3.70 -13.26
C ASN A 24 8.36 3.38 -11.77
N VAL A 25 7.30 2.95 -11.08
CA VAL A 25 7.35 2.54 -9.68
C VAL A 25 8.31 1.36 -9.51
N LYS A 26 8.23 0.35 -10.39
CA LYS A 26 9.16 -0.78 -10.39
C LYS A 26 10.60 -0.31 -10.58
N THR A 27 10.86 0.56 -11.56
CA THR A 27 12.20 1.10 -11.82
C THR A 27 12.75 1.85 -10.61
N VAL A 28 11.95 2.72 -9.99
CA VAL A 28 12.35 3.45 -8.78
C VAL A 28 12.68 2.49 -7.64
N MET A 29 11.81 1.51 -7.36
CA MET A 29 12.05 0.52 -6.31
C MET A 29 13.32 -0.29 -6.59
N GLN A 30 13.52 -0.77 -7.82
CA GLN A 30 14.74 -1.52 -8.17
C GLN A 30 16.01 -0.68 -8.00
N ASN A 31 15.98 0.61 -8.37
CA ASN A 31 17.12 1.51 -8.26
C ASN A 31 17.42 1.91 -6.82
N VAL A 32 16.38 2.17 -6.01
CA VAL A 32 16.54 2.49 -4.58
C VAL A 32 17.05 1.27 -3.82
N ASN A 33 16.57 0.07 -4.17
CA ASN A 33 17.00 -1.20 -3.61
C ASN A 33 17.00 -1.24 -2.05
N ALA A 34 16.00 -0.61 -1.43
CA ALA A 34 15.83 -0.60 0.02
C ALA A 34 15.42 -1.99 0.56
N ASP A 35 15.84 -2.29 1.79
CA ASP A 35 15.39 -3.52 2.48
C ASP A 35 13.89 -3.47 2.83
N VAL A 36 13.34 -2.28 3.07
CA VAL A 36 11.91 -2.06 3.35
C VAL A 36 11.40 -0.82 2.64
N TYR A 37 10.28 -0.98 1.94
CA TYR A 37 9.45 0.09 1.40
C TYR A 37 8.17 0.18 2.22
N ALA A 38 7.87 1.36 2.75
CA ALA A 38 6.61 1.72 3.37
C ALA A 38 5.85 2.62 2.39
N LEU A 39 4.87 2.05 1.70
CA LEU A 39 4.15 2.69 0.61
C LEU A 39 2.78 3.17 1.11
N SER A 40 2.40 4.37 0.68
CA SER A 40 1.05 4.93 0.84
C SER A 40 0.40 5.10 -0.53
N GLU A 41 -0.92 5.24 -0.52
CA GLU A 41 -1.75 5.45 -1.71
C GLU A 41 -1.84 4.27 -2.68
N ILE A 42 -1.80 3.04 -2.18
CA ILE A 42 -1.96 1.84 -3.01
C ILE A 42 -3.44 1.55 -3.24
N VAL A 43 -3.95 1.77 -4.46
CA VAL A 43 -5.34 1.43 -4.81
C VAL A 43 -5.39 0.03 -5.42
N ASN A 44 -4.57 -0.25 -6.43
CA ASN A 44 -4.54 -1.53 -7.13
C ASN A 44 -3.46 -2.47 -6.58
N ILE A 45 -3.87 -3.38 -5.68
CA ILE A 45 -2.99 -4.37 -5.06
C ILE A 45 -2.39 -5.34 -6.10
N THR A 46 -3.15 -5.71 -7.13
CA THR A 46 -2.69 -6.66 -8.15
C THR A 46 -1.48 -6.11 -8.91
N ARG A 47 -1.50 -4.82 -9.28
CA ARG A 47 -0.35 -4.15 -9.90
C ARG A 47 0.86 -4.12 -8.97
N LEU A 48 0.66 -3.84 -7.68
CA LEU A 48 1.76 -3.87 -6.71
C LEU A 48 2.34 -5.28 -6.58
N GLN A 49 1.49 -6.31 -6.57
CA GLN A 49 1.93 -7.71 -6.55
C GLN A 49 2.74 -8.08 -7.80
N ASN A 50 2.39 -7.57 -8.98
CA ASN A 50 3.18 -7.77 -10.20
C ASN A 50 4.60 -7.18 -10.06
N ILE A 51 4.73 -5.98 -9.50
CA ILE A 51 6.03 -5.36 -9.21
C ILE A 51 6.85 -6.25 -8.26
N VAL A 52 6.25 -6.69 -7.14
CA VAL A 52 6.94 -7.54 -6.16
C VAL A 52 7.35 -8.89 -6.75
N ASN A 53 6.50 -9.50 -7.59
CA ASN A 53 6.85 -10.73 -8.30
C ASN A 53 8.05 -10.54 -9.25
N ALA A 54 8.25 -9.33 -9.79
CA ALA A 54 9.41 -8.96 -10.60
C ALA A 54 10.65 -8.55 -9.78
N MET A 55 10.58 -8.60 -8.45
CA MET A 55 11.68 -8.32 -7.53
C MET A 55 11.98 -9.55 -6.67
N PRO A 56 12.73 -10.55 -7.19
CA PRO A 56 13.04 -11.77 -6.44
C PRO A 56 13.66 -11.48 -5.07
N GLY A 57 13.22 -12.20 -4.04
CA GLY A 57 13.66 -12.00 -2.66
C GLY A 57 12.91 -10.91 -1.90
N TYR A 58 11.84 -10.35 -2.45
CA TYR A 58 10.92 -9.45 -1.76
C TYR A 58 9.57 -10.11 -1.48
N ALA A 59 8.94 -9.68 -0.39
CA ALA A 59 7.59 -10.07 0.01
C ALA A 59 6.71 -8.83 0.26
N LEU A 60 5.40 -9.00 0.15
CA LEU A 60 4.39 -7.95 0.29
C LEU A 60 3.50 -8.19 1.52
N VAL A 61 3.15 -7.10 2.20
CA VAL A 61 2.04 -7.02 3.17
C VAL A 61 1.22 -5.79 2.83
N VAL A 62 -0.10 -5.91 2.78
CA VAL A 62 -1.02 -4.79 2.54
C VAL A 62 -1.98 -4.67 3.72
N SER A 63 -2.32 -3.44 4.06
CA SER A 63 -3.34 -3.14 5.06
C SER A 63 -4.72 -3.70 4.65
N ASN A 64 -5.43 -4.27 5.63
CA ASN A 64 -6.84 -4.63 5.52
C ASN A 64 -7.77 -3.42 5.74
N PHE A 65 -7.23 -2.21 5.81
CA PHE A 65 -7.96 -0.96 5.94
C PHE A 65 -7.60 -0.01 4.81
N TYR A 66 -8.58 0.82 4.47
CA TYR A 66 -8.64 1.63 3.27
C TYR A 66 -9.02 3.04 3.70
N SER A 67 -8.61 4.05 2.94
CA SER A 67 -9.25 5.36 3.07
C SER A 67 -10.74 5.21 2.80
N LEU A 68 -11.58 5.87 3.60
CA LEU A 68 -13.02 6.02 3.38
C LEU A 68 -13.87 4.74 3.50
N ALA A 69 -13.27 3.54 3.52
CA ALA A 69 -13.97 2.27 3.69
C ALA A 69 -13.55 1.58 5.01
N PRO A 70 -14.47 1.37 5.98
CA PRO A 70 -14.14 0.74 7.26
C PRO A 70 -13.98 -0.79 7.15
N ASN A 71 -14.43 -1.41 6.07
CA ASN A 71 -14.34 -2.86 5.84
C ASN A 71 -14.40 -3.22 4.34
N THR A 72 -14.24 -4.51 4.02
CA THR A 72 -14.18 -5.04 2.65
C THR A 72 -15.47 -5.04 1.86
N SER A 73 -16.60 -4.80 2.52
CA SER A 73 -17.92 -4.78 1.89
C SER A 73 -18.40 -3.36 1.56
N ASP A 74 -17.62 -2.34 1.92
CA ASP A 74 -17.96 -0.95 1.62
C ASP A 74 -17.83 -0.66 0.11
N PRO A 75 -18.80 0.04 -0.53
CA PRO A 75 -18.72 0.38 -1.95
C PRO A 75 -17.46 1.15 -2.35
N ASP A 76 -16.90 1.97 -1.46
CA ASP A 76 -15.71 2.78 -1.74
C ASP A 76 -14.42 1.96 -1.66
N TYR A 77 -14.49 0.70 -1.19
CA TYR A 77 -13.34 -0.17 -1.00
C TYR A 77 -12.45 -0.32 -2.24
N ALA A 78 -13.07 -0.47 -3.41
CA ALA A 78 -12.38 -0.71 -4.66
C ALA A 78 -11.49 0.48 -5.04
N ASN A 79 -11.90 1.70 -4.69
CA ASN A 79 -11.20 2.94 -4.99
C ASN A 79 -10.38 3.46 -3.81
N GLY A 80 -10.55 2.87 -2.62
CA GLY A 80 -9.85 3.26 -1.41
C GLY A 80 -8.36 2.92 -1.46
N GLN A 81 -7.53 3.90 -1.14
CA GLN A 81 -6.08 3.73 -1.01
C GLN A 81 -5.69 2.99 0.27
N LYS A 82 -4.57 2.27 0.20
CA LYS A 82 -4.06 1.37 1.25
C LYS A 82 -2.61 1.69 1.57
N LEU A 83 -2.20 1.36 2.80
CA LEU A 83 -0.80 1.25 3.17
C LEU A 83 -0.27 -0.14 2.81
N ALA A 84 0.99 -0.20 2.36
CA ALA A 84 1.66 -1.46 2.07
C ALA A 84 3.12 -1.44 2.52
N PHE A 85 3.63 -2.62 2.90
CA PHE A 85 5.04 -2.87 3.09
C PHE A 85 5.55 -3.88 2.06
N VAL A 86 6.63 -3.52 1.37
CA VAL A 86 7.42 -4.45 0.55
C VAL A 86 8.78 -4.60 1.21
N TYR A 87 9.23 -5.82 1.48
CA TYR A 87 10.45 -6.05 2.26
C TYR A 87 11.30 -7.21 1.74
N ARG A 88 12.62 -7.06 1.85
CA ARG A 88 13.62 -8.06 1.45
C ARG A 88 13.68 -9.19 2.47
N THR A 89 13.43 -10.42 2.05
CA THR A 89 13.29 -11.57 2.94
C THR A 89 14.63 -12.10 3.47
N SER A 90 15.76 -11.75 2.86
CA SER A 90 17.08 -12.12 3.37
C SER A 90 17.50 -11.33 4.62
N GLY A 91 16.95 -10.14 4.84
CA GLY A 91 17.27 -9.26 5.97
C GLY A 91 16.09 -8.99 6.91
N VAL A 92 14.85 -9.24 6.47
CA VAL A 92 13.64 -8.91 7.22
C VAL A 92 12.74 -10.13 7.35
N ASN A 93 12.52 -10.53 8.61
CA ASN A 93 11.59 -11.60 8.97
C ASN A 93 10.28 -11.02 9.51
N LYS A 94 9.17 -11.30 8.83
CA LYS A 94 7.84 -10.93 9.29
C LYS A 94 7.40 -11.87 10.41
N ILE A 95 7.33 -11.37 11.64
CA ILE A 95 6.86 -12.13 12.81
C ILE A 95 5.32 -12.10 12.90
N ARG A 96 4.72 -10.91 12.78
CA ARG A 96 3.28 -10.70 12.91
C ARG A 96 2.86 -9.40 12.20
N THR A 97 1.60 -9.34 11.79
CA THR A 97 0.91 -8.11 11.38
C THR A 97 -0.25 -7.87 12.32
N TYR A 98 -0.44 -6.61 12.73
CA TYR A 98 -1.63 -6.17 13.45
C TYR A 98 -2.53 -5.40 12.49
N SER A 99 -3.81 -5.71 12.53
CA SER A 99 -4.84 -5.01 11.75
C SER A 99 -5.87 -4.47 12.73
N GLY A 100 -6.02 -3.15 12.81
CA GLY A 100 -7.14 -2.49 13.49
C GLY A 100 -7.39 -1.08 12.93
N VAL A 101 -8.65 -0.63 12.98
CA VAL A 101 -8.97 0.80 12.81
C VAL A 101 -8.58 1.51 14.09
N VAL A 102 -7.75 2.56 14.00
CA VAL A 102 -7.67 3.53 15.11
C VAL A 102 -8.93 4.39 15.03
N VAL A 103 -10.00 3.92 15.67
CA VAL A 103 -11.16 4.78 15.92
C VAL A 103 -10.76 5.80 16.96
N LYS A 104 -10.89 7.09 16.62
CA LYS A 104 -10.81 8.15 17.60
C LYS A 104 -11.94 7.90 18.60
N GLU A 105 -11.64 7.41 19.79
CA GLU A 105 -12.63 7.40 20.85
C GLU A 105 -13.08 8.85 21.05
N SER A 106 -14.39 9.08 20.96
CA SER A 106 -14.97 10.34 21.38
C SER A 106 -14.74 10.44 22.88
N LEU A 107 -13.75 11.23 23.29
CA LEU A 107 -13.70 11.73 24.66
C LEU A 107 -14.96 12.58 24.83
N SER A 108 -16.00 11.98 25.41
CA SER A 108 -17.15 12.73 25.90
C SER A 108 -16.65 13.60 27.06
N HIS A 109 -16.33 14.85 26.76
CA HIS A 109 -16.30 15.87 27.80
C HIS A 109 -17.77 16.20 28.08
N SER A 110 -18.30 15.68 29.18
CA SER A 110 -19.49 16.25 29.79
C SER A 110 -19.13 17.64 30.36
N PRO A 111 -20.03 18.63 30.22
CA PRO A 111 -19.78 20.02 30.63
C PRO A 111 -19.58 20.18 32.14
#